data_AF-A0AAW1CGN2-F1
#
_entry.id   AF-A0AAW1CGN2-F1
#
_cell.length_a   1.000
_cell.length_b   1.000
_cell.length_c   1.000
_cell.angle_alpha   90.00
_cell.angle_beta   90.00
_cell.angle_gamma   90.00
#
_symmetry.space_group_name_H-M   'P 1'
#
loop_
_entity.id
_entity.type
_entity.pdbx_description
1 polymer ?
#
loop_
_entity_poly.entity_id
_entity_poly.type
_entity_poly.pdbx_seq_one_letter_code
_entity_poly.pdbx_strand_id
1 'polypeptide(L)'
;MNRRPKVTCEHLKDAWDKRKAPKQNLIEMGLSADPNEAVKLPSNLPLLMRSEQATKPNPLVPNKKSVVEKMETDAKAPRVKNFQLPKTQVLELTKFMDKYGEDYKSMAKDRKLNYMQQTWKQIRQRINRFKSIPEQYNEYLMRKEEEKKQSELSSGTQDN
;
A
#
# COMPACT_ATOMS: atom_id res chain seq x y z
N MET A 1 -3.49 -6.05 -38.74
CA MET A 1 -3.61 -6.91 -37.55
C MET A 1 -4.26 -6.12 -36.43
N ASN A 2 -5.44 -6.54 -35.93
CA ASN A 2 -6.09 -5.88 -34.79
C ASN A 2 -5.26 -6.11 -33.52
N ARG A 3 -4.60 -5.06 -33.02
CA ARG A 3 -3.90 -5.10 -31.73
C ARG A 3 -4.93 -5.24 -30.62
N ARG A 4 -4.78 -6.27 -29.79
CA ARG A 4 -5.69 -6.57 -28.67
C ARG A 4 -5.07 -6.08 -27.36
N PRO A 5 -5.89 -5.67 -26.38
CA PRO A 5 -5.39 -5.31 -25.07
C PRO A 5 -4.81 -6.52 -24.35
N LYS A 6 -3.68 -6.33 -23.66
CA LYS A 6 -3.09 -7.35 -22.78
C LYS A 6 -3.83 -7.31 -21.45
N VAL A 7 -4.65 -8.33 -21.18
CA VAL A 7 -5.40 -8.47 -19.93
C VAL A 7 -4.52 -9.17 -18.89
N THR A 8 -4.28 -8.53 -17.76
CA THR A 8 -3.47 -9.07 -16.64
C THR A 8 -4.29 -9.91 -15.67
N CYS A 9 -5.56 -9.55 -15.45
CA CYS A 9 -6.44 -10.26 -14.52
C CYS A 9 -6.85 -11.64 -15.07
N GLU A 10 -6.65 -12.68 -14.27
CA GLU A 10 -6.93 -14.08 -14.65
C GLU A 10 -8.42 -14.30 -14.94
N HIS A 11 -9.29 -13.87 -14.03
CA HIS A 11 -10.75 -14.01 -14.17
C HIS A 11 -11.29 -13.36 -15.47
N LEU A 12 -10.71 -12.23 -15.87
CA LEU A 12 -11.11 -11.52 -17.08
C LEU A 12 -10.57 -12.20 -18.34
N LYS A 13 -9.36 -12.79 -18.26
CA LYS A 13 -8.72 -13.50 -19.35
C LYS A 13 -9.45 -14.79 -19.69
N ASP A 14 -9.92 -15.53 -18.69
CA ASP A 14 -10.66 -16.79 -18.87
C ASP A 14 -12.01 -16.57 -19.56
N ALA A 15 -12.71 -15.50 -19.20
CA ALA A 15 -13.99 -15.15 -19.80
C ALA A 15 -13.87 -14.41 -21.14
N TRP A 16 -12.64 -14.14 -21.62
CA TRP A 16 -12.38 -13.32 -22.79
C TRP A 16 -12.62 -14.06 -24.11
N ASP A 17 -13.65 -13.66 -24.87
CA ASP A 17 -13.88 -14.21 -26.20
C ASP A 17 -13.03 -13.49 -27.25
N LYS A 18 -12.19 -14.26 -27.94
CA LYS A 18 -11.30 -13.77 -29.00
C LYS A 18 -12.05 -13.36 -30.28
N ARG A 19 -13.31 -13.76 -30.47
CA ARG A 19 -14.09 -13.47 -31.67
C ARG A 19 -14.87 -12.16 -31.56
N LYS A 20 -15.08 -11.66 -30.34
CA LYS A 20 -15.88 -10.48 -30.05
C LYS A 20 -15.03 -9.21 -29.92
N ALA A 21 -15.66 -8.06 -30.13
CA ALA A 21 -15.04 -6.77 -29.88
C ALA A 21 -14.78 -6.56 -28.37
N PRO A 22 -13.71 -5.84 -27.97
CA PRO A 22 -13.42 -5.59 -26.56
C PRO A 22 -14.57 -4.96 -25.78
N LYS A 23 -15.26 -3.96 -26.37
CA LYS A 23 -16.43 -3.30 -25.78
C LYS A 23 -17.55 -4.29 -25.48
N GLN A 24 -17.88 -5.15 -26.45
CA GLN A 24 -18.92 -6.17 -26.30
C GLN A 24 -18.58 -7.17 -25.20
N ASN A 25 -17.31 -7.57 -25.12
CA ASN A 25 -16.86 -8.55 -24.15
C ASN A 25 -16.92 -8.01 -22.71
N LEU A 26 -16.55 -6.73 -22.50
CA LEU A 26 -16.69 -6.06 -21.20
C LEU A 26 -18.16 -5.97 -20.78
N ILE A 27 -19.04 -5.54 -21.68
CA ILE A 27 -20.48 -5.43 -21.38
C ILE A 27 -21.08 -6.80 -21.02
N GLU A 28 -20.73 -7.87 -21.75
CA GLU A 28 -21.18 -9.22 -21.44
C GLU A 28 -20.74 -9.71 -20.05
N MET A 29 -19.57 -9.26 -19.61
CA MET A 29 -19.03 -9.52 -18.27
C MET A 29 -19.56 -8.56 -17.20
N GLY A 30 -20.42 -7.59 -17.54
CA GLY A 30 -20.94 -6.61 -16.58
C GLY A 30 -19.96 -5.50 -16.24
N LEU A 31 -18.95 -5.27 -17.09
CA LEU A 31 -17.97 -4.21 -16.95
C LEU A 31 -18.28 -3.06 -17.93
N SER A 32 -17.99 -1.83 -17.50
CA SER A 32 -18.07 -0.68 -18.41
C SER A 32 -16.86 -0.64 -19.35
N ALA A 33 -17.12 -0.34 -20.62
CA ALA A 33 -16.08 -0.07 -21.60
C ALA A 33 -15.54 1.37 -21.49
N ASP A 34 -16.37 2.30 -21.04
CA ASP A 34 -15.99 3.70 -20.79
C ASP A 34 -16.25 4.05 -19.31
N PRO A 35 -15.22 4.39 -18.51
CA PRO A 35 -15.41 4.79 -17.13
C PRO A 35 -16.18 6.11 -17.00
N ASN A 36 -16.08 7.02 -17.97
CA ASN A 36 -16.75 8.32 -17.93
C ASN A 36 -18.27 8.19 -18.14
N GLU A 37 -18.71 7.17 -18.89
CA GLU A 37 -20.14 6.84 -19.04
C GLU A 37 -20.69 6.19 -17.76
N ALA A 38 -19.89 5.37 -17.07
CA ALA A 38 -20.34 4.60 -15.90
C ALA A 38 -20.32 5.40 -14.60
N VAL A 39 -19.30 6.23 -14.39
CA VAL A 39 -19.13 7.02 -13.16
C VAL A 39 -19.65 8.43 -13.42
N LYS A 40 -20.84 8.73 -12.87
CA LYS A 40 -21.42 10.07 -12.98
C LYS A 40 -20.57 11.07 -12.20
N LEU A 41 -20.23 12.19 -12.86
CA LEU A 41 -19.62 13.33 -12.20
C LEU A 41 -20.59 13.93 -11.17
N PRO A 42 -20.07 14.47 -10.05
CA PRO A 42 -20.91 15.10 -9.04
C PRO A 42 -21.56 16.36 -9.62
N SER A 43 -22.78 16.66 -9.16
CA SER A 43 -23.62 17.73 -9.71
C SER A 43 -23.09 19.15 -9.49
N ASN A 44 -22.11 19.31 -8.60
CA ASN A 44 -21.48 20.58 -8.25
C ASN A 44 -20.25 20.93 -9.11
N LEU A 45 -19.94 20.13 -10.14
CA LEU A 45 -18.83 20.41 -11.05
C LEU A 45 -19.20 21.56 -12.01
N PRO A 46 -18.30 22.54 -12.27
CA PRO A 46 -18.58 23.66 -13.16
C PRO A 46 -19.04 23.21 -14.56
N LEU A 47 -20.10 23.85 -15.07
CA LEU A 47 -20.82 23.47 -16.29
C LEU A 47 -19.93 23.34 -17.54
N LEU A 48 -18.80 24.05 -17.58
CA LEU A 48 -17.81 24.04 -18.67
C LEU A 48 -17.14 22.68 -18.92
N MET A 49 -17.22 21.73 -17.98
CA MET A 49 -16.70 20.36 -18.13
C MET A 49 -17.79 19.31 -18.42
N ARG A 50 -19.05 19.72 -18.50
CA ARG A 50 -20.17 18.79 -18.69
C ARG A 50 -20.41 18.60 -20.19
N SER A 51 -19.90 17.51 -20.76
CA SER A 51 -20.31 17.14 -22.13
C SER A 51 -21.78 16.67 -22.11
N GLU A 52 -22.57 17.15 -23.07
CA GLU A 52 -24.03 16.95 -23.11
C GLU A 52 -24.46 15.57 -23.64
N GLN A 53 -23.53 14.64 -23.86
CA GLN A 53 -23.83 13.36 -24.51
C GLN A 53 -23.91 12.22 -23.50
N ALA A 54 -24.87 12.30 -22.58
CA ALA A 54 -25.31 11.14 -21.83
C ALA A 54 -26.37 10.37 -22.64
N THR A 55 -25.94 9.62 -23.66
CA THR A 55 -26.82 8.59 -24.22
C THR A 55 -27.06 7.54 -23.13
N LYS A 56 -28.32 7.34 -22.75
CA LYS A 56 -28.66 6.31 -21.74
C LYS A 56 -28.30 4.96 -22.36
N PRO A 57 -27.33 4.20 -21.82
CA PRO A 57 -27.04 2.88 -22.35
C PRO A 57 -28.29 2.01 -22.13
N ASN A 58 -28.72 1.32 -23.19
CA ASN A 58 -29.74 0.28 -23.08
C ASN A 58 -29.28 -0.71 -21.98
N PRO A 59 -30.16 -1.10 -21.04
CA PRO A 59 -29.80 -2.04 -19.99
C PRO A 59 -29.57 -3.42 -20.62
N LEU A 60 -28.34 -3.66 -21.06
CA LEU A 60 -27.88 -4.98 -21.48
C LEU A 60 -27.72 -5.79 -20.21
N VAL A 61 -28.57 -6.80 -20.02
CA VAL A 61 -28.44 -7.74 -18.91
C VAL A 61 -27.12 -8.49 -19.11
N PRO A 62 -26.16 -8.38 -18.16
CA PRO A 62 -24.88 -9.05 -18.31
C PRO A 62 -25.09 -10.56 -18.24
N ASN A 63 -24.60 -11.27 -19.27
CA ASN A 63 -24.75 -12.73 -19.40
C ASN A 63 -23.71 -13.51 -18.59
N LYS A 64 -22.56 -12.90 -18.25
CA LYS A 64 -21.45 -13.54 -17.53
C LYS A 64 -21.22 -12.94 -16.13
N LYS A 65 -22.28 -12.83 -15.32
CA LYS A 65 -22.22 -12.24 -13.95
C LYS A 65 -21.20 -12.90 -13.02
N SER A 66 -20.90 -14.18 -13.24
CA SER A 66 -19.91 -14.94 -12.47
C SER A 66 -18.51 -14.31 -12.45
N VAL A 67 -18.13 -13.55 -13.48
CA VAL A 67 -16.81 -12.89 -13.53
C VAL A 67 -16.73 -11.78 -12.48
N VAL A 68 -17.77 -10.96 -12.35
CA VAL A 68 -17.83 -9.86 -11.38
C VAL A 68 -17.82 -10.40 -9.96
N GLU A 69 -18.61 -11.44 -9.67
CA GLU A 69 -18.66 -12.07 -8.35
C GLU A 69 -17.29 -12.63 -7.92
N LYS A 70 -16.55 -13.28 -8.83
CA LYS A 70 -15.18 -13.74 -8.57
C LYS A 70 -14.22 -12.58 -8.30
N MET A 71 -14.36 -11.47 -9.02
CA MET A 71 -13.55 -10.27 -8.79
C MET A 71 -13.88 -9.59 -7.46
N GLU A 72 -15.14 -9.52 -7.07
CA GLU A 72 -15.58 -8.96 -5.79
C GLU A 72 -15.08 -9.79 -4.61
N THR A 73 -15.13 -11.12 -4.74
CA THR A 73 -14.61 -12.04 -3.72
C THR A 73 -13.10 -11.94 -3.56
N ASP A 74 -12.32 -11.88 -4.67
CA ASP A 74 -10.87 -11.64 -4.62
C ASP A 74 -10.51 -10.24 -4.08
N ALA A 75 -11.32 -9.22 -4.40
CA ALA A 75 -11.12 -7.88 -3.87
C ALA A 75 -11.37 -7.80 -2.35
N LYS A 76 -12.36 -8.56 -1.85
CA LYS A 76 -12.72 -8.61 -0.43
C LYS A 76 -11.77 -9.49 0.41
N ALA A 77 -11.05 -10.41 -0.22
CA ALA A 77 -10.11 -11.28 0.47
C ALA A 77 -9.05 -10.46 1.25
N PRO A 78 -8.72 -10.83 2.50
CA PRO A 78 -7.72 -10.11 3.28
C PRO A 78 -6.34 -10.27 2.64
N ARG A 79 -5.67 -9.13 2.38
CA ARG A 79 -4.32 -9.11 1.80
C ARG A 79 -3.29 -8.88 2.90
N VAL A 80 -2.18 -9.62 2.84
CA VAL A 80 -1.05 -9.45 3.76
C VAL A 80 -0.38 -8.10 3.48
N LYS A 81 -0.07 -7.37 4.55
CA LYS A 81 0.64 -6.09 4.47
C LYS A 81 2.13 -6.36 4.35
N ASN A 82 2.67 -6.36 3.13
CA ASN A 82 4.10 -6.56 2.86
C ASN A 82 4.90 -5.24 2.92
N PHE A 83 4.40 -4.25 3.66
CA PHE A 83 5.06 -2.95 3.75
C PHE A 83 6.27 -3.06 4.66
N GLN A 84 7.44 -2.72 4.14
CA GLN A 84 8.69 -2.66 4.88
C GLN A 84 9.35 -1.30 4.70
N LEU A 85 10.05 -0.82 5.73
CA LEU A 85 10.83 0.40 5.63
C LEU A 85 12.17 0.14 4.92
N PRO A 86 12.69 1.11 4.15
CA PRO A 86 14.03 1.02 3.60
C PRO A 86 15.10 0.85 4.70
N LYS A 87 16.15 0.07 4.41
CA LYS A 87 17.23 -0.24 5.37
C LYS A 87 17.89 1.00 5.97
N THR A 88 18.05 2.06 5.19
CA THR A 88 18.60 3.35 5.65
C THR A 88 17.70 4.01 6.70
N GLN A 89 16.38 3.99 6.49
CA GLN A 89 15.42 4.53 7.44
C GLN A 89 15.38 3.70 8.72
N VAL A 90 15.48 2.37 8.62
CA VAL A 90 15.58 1.50 9.80
C VAL A 90 16.81 1.86 10.62
N LEU A 91 17.99 1.99 9.98
CA LEU A 91 19.22 2.36 10.67
C LEU A 91 19.17 3.74 11.35
N GLU A 92 18.52 4.72 10.72
CA GLU A 92 18.31 6.03 11.35
C GLU A 92 17.40 5.93 12.58
N LEU A 93 16.30 5.18 12.47
CA LEU A 93 15.33 5.03 13.55
C LEU A 93 15.88 4.23 14.73
N THR A 94 16.64 3.16 14.48
CA THR A 94 17.30 2.41 15.55
C THR A 94 18.29 3.31 16.31
N LYS A 95 19.12 4.09 15.60
CA LYS A 95 20.03 5.07 16.25
C LYS A 95 19.30 6.09 17.10
N PHE A 96 18.14 6.58 16.66
CA PHE A 96 17.31 7.45 17.50
C PHE A 96 16.83 6.74 18.77
N MET A 97 16.32 5.52 18.63
CA MET A 97 15.81 4.72 19.75
C MET A 97 16.91 4.32 20.74
N ASP A 98 18.12 4.05 20.28
CA ASP A 98 19.26 3.68 21.12
C ASP A 98 19.80 4.88 21.91
N LYS A 99 19.85 6.06 21.27
CA LYS A 99 20.41 7.27 21.89
C LYS A 99 19.42 8.02 22.78
N TYR A 100 18.16 8.10 22.38
CA TYR A 100 17.15 8.97 23.01
C TYR A 100 15.93 8.22 23.55
N GLY A 101 15.78 6.92 23.26
CA GLY A 101 14.62 6.15 23.72
C GLY A 101 13.30 6.67 23.15
N GLU A 102 12.47 7.30 24.00
CA GLU A 102 11.16 7.86 23.63
C GLU A 102 11.13 9.40 23.64
N ASP A 103 12.28 10.05 23.84
CA ASP A 103 12.36 11.53 23.90
C ASP A 103 12.41 12.17 22.51
N TYR A 104 11.25 12.21 21.83
CA TYR A 104 11.13 12.73 20.45
C TYR A 104 11.54 14.19 20.28
N LYS A 105 11.40 15.02 21.34
CA LYS A 105 11.83 16.42 21.31
C LYS A 105 13.36 16.54 21.24
N SER A 106 14.06 15.65 21.93
CA SER A 106 15.53 15.58 21.92
C SER A 106 16.04 15.03 20.59
N MET A 107 15.36 14.03 20.03
CA MET A 107 15.66 13.51 18.68
C MET A 107 15.57 14.59 17.60
N ALA A 108 14.54 15.44 17.66
CA ALA A 108 14.36 16.53 16.69
C ALA A 108 15.49 17.59 16.77
N LYS A 109 16.06 17.81 17.97
CA LYS A 109 17.16 18.76 18.19
C LYS A 109 18.52 18.24 17.72
N ASP A 110 18.69 16.92 17.58
CA ASP A 110 19.95 16.33 17.15
C ASP A 110 20.21 16.60 15.66
N ARG A 111 20.97 17.65 15.35
CA ARG A 111 21.30 18.04 13.96
C ARG A 111 22.07 16.97 13.19
N LYS A 112 22.78 16.07 13.87
CA LYS A 112 23.61 15.04 13.22
C LYS A 112 22.76 13.85 12.78
N LEU A 113 21.89 13.35 13.66
CA LEU A 113 20.98 12.24 13.33
C LEU A 113 19.76 12.73 12.55
N ASN A 114 19.26 13.92 12.87
CA ASN A 114 18.12 14.55 12.19
C ASN A 114 18.60 15.53 11.10
N TYR A 115 19.40 15.04 10.16
CA TYR A 115 19.94 15.87 9.08
C TYR A 115 18.83 16.51 8.21
N MET A 116 17.71 15.79 8.04
CA MET A 116 16.54 16.24 7.28
C MET A 116 15.62 17.20 8.07
N GLN A 117 16.04 17.65 9.25
CA GLN A 117 15.29 18.61 10.08
C GLN A 117 13.84 18.20 10.35
N GLN A 118 13.61 16.91 10.55
CA GLN A 118 12.28 16.37 10.85
C GLN A 118 11.77 16.93 12.18
N THR A 119 10.48 17.25 12.20
CA THR A 119 9.80 17.64 13.43
C THR A 119 9.64 16.44 14.37
N TRP A 120 9.56 16.69 15.68
CA TRP A 120 9.35 15.63 16.68
C TRP A 120 8.10 14.76 16.39
N LYS A 121 7.04 15.34 15.80
CA LYS A 121 5.83 14.60 15.40
C LYS A 121 6.12 13.63 14.25
N GLN A 122 6.89 14.05 13.27
CA GLN A 122 7.30 13.20 12.14
C GLN A 122 8.19 12.06 12.62
N ILE A 123 9.17 12.33 13.48
CA ILE A 123 10.03 11.31 14.07
C ILE A 123 9.19 10.30 14.86
N ARG A 124 8.28 10.76 15.72
CA ARG A 124 7.34 9.89 16.45
C ARG A 124 6.52 9.02 15.51
N GLN A 125 5.94 9.59 14.45
CA GLN A 125 5.18 8.82 13.47
C GLN A 125 6.03 7.77 12.75
N ARG A 126 7.28 8.10 12.42
CA ARG A 126 8.20 7.15 11.77
C ARG A 126 8.57 6.01 12.71
N ILE A 127 8.88 6.29 13.97
CA ILE A 127 9.15 5.27 14.99
C ILE A 127 7.91 4.39 15.22
N ASN A 128 6.71 4.97 15.29
CA ASN A 128 5.48 4.18 15.43
C ASN A 128 5.21 3.29 14.21
N ARG A 129 5.50 3.78 12.99
CA ARG A 129 5.43 2.96 11.78
C ARG A 129 6.44 1.82 11.82
N PHE A 130 7.66 2.07 12.30
CA PHE A 130 8.68 1.04 12.47
C PHE A 130 8.26 -0.02 13.50
N LYS A 131 7.77 0.38 14.68
CA LYS A 131 7.21 -0.53 15.69
C LYS A 131 6.02 -1.36 15.15
N SER A 132 5.27 -0.83 14.19
CA SER A 132 4.15 -1.54 13.56
C SER A 132 4.58 -2.65 12.59
N ILE A 133 5.85 -2.72 12.20
CA ILE A 133 6.37 -3.73 11.28
C ILE A 133 7.10 -4.79 12.11
N PRO A 134 6.44 -5.93 12.42
CA PRO A 134 6.98 -6.91 13.36
C PRO A 134 8.30 -7.52 12.88
N GLU A 135 8.45 -7.78 11.58
CA GLU A 135 9.66 -8.38 11.02
C GLU A 135 10.91 -7.55 11.33
N GLN A 136 10.87 -6.25 11.02
CA GLN A 136 12.02 -5.36 11.20
C GLN A 136 12.21 -4.95 12.67
N TYR A 137 11.11 -4.81 13.42
CA TYR A 137 11.19 -4.43 14.83
C TYR A 137 11.72 -5.58 15.70
N ASN A 138 11.32 -6.83 15.41
CA ASN A 138 11.81 -8.00 16.12
C ASN A 138 13.32 -8.18 15.90
N GLU A 139 13.83 -7.97 14.69
CA GLU A 139 15.28 -8.00 14.41
C GLU A 139 16.05 -7.02 15.31
N TYR A 140 15.53 -5.80 15.48
CA TYR A 140 16.11 -4.82 16.38
C TYR A 140 16.04 -5.25 17.86
N LEU A 141 14.93 -5.84 18.31
CA LEU A 141 14.79 -6.33 19.68
C LEU A 141 15.79 -7.46 19.99
N MET A 142 15.93 -8.43 19.08
CA MET A 142 16.87 -9.54 19.22
C MET A 142 18.32 -9.02 19.37
N ARG A 143 18.72 -8.10 18.49
CA ARG A 143 20.03 -7.43 18.59
C ARG A 143 20.23 -6.74 19.93
N LYS A 144 19.22 -6.03 20.42
CA LYS A 144 19.29 -5.31 21.70
C LYS A 144 19.38 -6.25 22.91
N GLU A 145 18.73 -7.42 22.84
CA GLU A 145 18.84 -8.46 23.86
C GLU A 145 20.23 -9.10 23.86
N GLU A 146 20.82 -9.33 22.69
CA GLU A 146 22.19 -9.84 22.55
C GLU A 146 23.23 -8.86 23.12
N GLU A 147 23.10 -7.57 22.81
CA GLU A 147 23.98 -6.52 23.34
C GLU A 147 23.91 -6.45 24.88
N LYS A 148 22.72 -6.62 25.47
CA LYS A 148 22.55 -6.70 26.93
C LYS A 148 23.26 -7.91 27.53
N LYS A 149 23.03 -9.11 26.96
CA LYS A 149 23.67 -10.36 27.42
C LYS A 149 25.20 -10.26 27.39
N GLN A 150 25.76 -9.64 26.35
CA GLN A 150 27.21 -9.44 26.24
C GLN A 150 27.74 -8.48 27.31
N SER A 151 27.01 -7.40 27.62
CA SER A 151 27.41 -6.46 28.67
C SER A 151 27.46 -7.12 30.05
N GLU A 152 26.48 -7.97 30.38
CA GLU A 152 26.39 -8.69 31.66
C GLU A 152 27.52 -9.72 31.83
N LEU A 153 27.92 -10.40 30.75
CA LEU A 153 29.04 -11.35 30.76
C LEU A 153 30.39 -10.65 31.02
N SER A 154 30.55 -9.41 30.51
CA SER A 154 31.77 -8.62 30.68
C SER A 154 31.94 -8.06 32.09
N SER A 155 30.84 -7.70 32.77
CA SER A 155 30.86 -7.20 34.14
C SER A 155 31.13 -8.28 35.19
N GLY A 156 30.83 -9.55 34.90
CA GLY A 156 31.05 -10.67 35.83
C GLY A 156 32.49 -11.20 35.89
N THR A 157 33.42 -10.66 35.10
CA THR A 157 34.81 -11.17 35.01
C THR A 157 35.83 -10.29 35.74
N GLN A 158 35.42 -9.20 36.40
CA GLN A 158 36.34 -8.28 37.09
C GLN A 158 36.54 -8.52 38.60
N ASP A 159 35.87 -9.52 39.18
CA ASP A 159 36.04 -9.88 40.59
C ASP A 159 36.72 -11.26 40.73
N ASN A 160 38.05 -11.30 40.57
CA ASN A 160 38.96 -12.34 41.08
C ASN A 160 40.40 -11.83 41.16
#